data_AF-A0A1H7IS32-F1
#
_entry.id   AF-A0A1H7IS32-F1
#
_cell.length_a   1.000
_cell.length_b   1.000
_cell.length_c   1.000
_cell.angle_alpha   90.00
_cell.angle_beta   90.00
_cell.angle_gamma   90.00
#
_symmetry.space_group_name_H-M   'P 1'
#
loop_
_entity.id
_entity.type
_entity.pdbx_description
1 polymer ?
#
loop_
_entity_poly.entity_id
_entity_poly.type
_entity_poly.pdbx_seq_one_letter_code
_entity_poly.pdbx_strand_id
1 'polypeptide(L)'
;METIKSYLDAMFSSMPNTPEVKKAKAELFSMMEDKYNELIAEGVNENTAVGTVISEFGNLDELAEDLGLTKEVEEVHEREQQPKRFVSMDEALEFIRCEKKRSILVATGVLLCITCVCWPIISDAVWGFMDMENYAVAMMFVWIAVGVGLFIYSSFVSSDFAFLRKEPCQMDMATTDLIKEKKAEFKPITAAAITLGCALCICAVVPVIIFDFDIFASFIFIMVGIGVWLFVYSGIINGSFDTLLDAGNVVRKDRNSNGNEEDVEYVSKGAKILMESYWSIVTCLYLIISFTTFNWGSTWIIWVIAAIAHKVFKIALVKED
;
A
#
# COMPACT_ATOMS: atom_id res chain seq x y z
N MET A 1 29.58 -12.31 -30.50
CA MET A 1 29.10 -10.98 -30.02
C MET A 1 27.83 -11.06 -29.15
N GLU A 2 26.74 -11.70 -29.60
CA GLU A 2 25.51 -11.85 -28.78
C GLU A 2 25.72 -12.63 -27.47
N THR A 3 26.64 -13.60 -27.47
CA THR A 3 27.02 -14.40 -26.30
C THR A 3 27.63 -13.57 -25.17
N ILE A 4 28.50 -12.61 -25.50
CA ILE A 4 29.11 -11.69 -24.53
C ILE A 4 28.04 -10.80 -23.90
N LYS A 5 27.10 -10.28 -24.71
CA LYS A 5 25.96 -9.49 -24.21
C LYS A 5 25.09 -10.31 -23.27
N SER A 6 24.74 -11.54 -23.64
CA SER A 6 23.93 -12.43 -22.81
C SER A 6 24.61 -12.78 -21.48
N TYR A 7 25.94 -12.94 -21.48
CA TYR A 7 26.70 -13.17 -20.25
C TYR A 7 26.70 -11.93 -19.35
N LEU A 8 26.96 -10.75 -19.92
CA LEU A 8 26.92 -9.48 -19.21
C LEU A 8 25.52 -9.19 -18.62
N ASP A 9 24.46 -9.49 -19.38
CA ASP A 9 23.08 -9.36 -18.90
C ASP A 9 22.79 -10.28 -17.71
N ALA A 10 23.32 -11.51 -17.72
CA ALA A 10 23.19 -12.44 -16.60
C ALA A 10 23.98 -11.97 -15.37
N MET A 11 25.20 -11.46 -15.57
CA MET A 11 26.09 -10.97 -14.52
C MET A 11 25.51 -9.75 -13.78
N PHE A 12 24.85 -8.84 -14.50
CA PHE A 12 24.19 -7.66 -13.93
C PHE A 12 22.71 -7.88 -13.61
N SER A 13 22.21 -9.12 -13.65
CA SER A 13 20.77 -9.42 -13.56
C SER A 13 20.15 -9.08 -12.21
N SER A 14 20.90 -9.21 -11.12
CA SER A 14 20.50 -8.91 -9.74
C SER A 14 20.82 -7.47 -9.31
N MET A 15 21.52 -6.70 -10.13
CA MET A 15 21.98 -5.35 -9.77
C MET A 15 20.86 -4.31 -9.92
N PRO A 16 20.79 -3.31 -9.02
CA PRO A 16 19.81 -2.24 -9.12
C PRO A 16 20.05 -1.39 -10.38
N ASN A 17 18.98 -0.84 -10.96
CA ASN A 17 19.03 -0.07 -12.21
C ASN A 17 19.50 1.38 -11.99
N THR A 18 20.65 1.56 -11.32
CA THR A 18 21.23 2.89 -11.06
C THR A 18 22.04 3.38 -12.28
N PRO A 19 22.21 4.71 -12.45
CA PRO A 19 23.07 5.24 -13.52
C PRO A 19 24.51 4.73 -13.42
N GLU A 20 24.99 4.46 -12.21
CA GLU A 20 26.33 3.91 -11.94
C GLU A 20 26.46 2.47 -12.45
N VAL A 21 25.46 1.62 -12.20
CA VAL A 21 25.39 0.24 -12.72
C VAL A 21 25.30 0.21 -14.24
N LYS A 22 24.47 1.09 -14.85
CA LYS A 22 24.39 1.18 -16.32
C LYS A 22 25.71 1.60 -16.94
N LYS A 23 26.40 2.56 -16.31
CA LYS A 23 27.71 3.05 -16.76
C LYS A 23 28.77 1.97 -16.66
N ALA A 24 28.87 1.31 -15.50
CA ALA A 24 29.81 0.21 -15.29
C ALA A 24 29.54 -0.97 -16.24
N LYS A 25 28.27 -1.30 -16.51
CA LYS A 25 27.90 -2.30 -17.52
C LYS A 25 28.37 -1.91 -18.93
N ALA A 26 28.19 -0.65 -19.32
CA ALA A 26 28.65 -0.17 -20.61
C ALA A 26 30.18 -0.15 -20.73
N GLU A 27 30.88 0.25 -19.66
CA GLU A 27 32.34 0.22 -19.59
C GLU A 27 32.87 -1.21 -19.69
N LEU A 28 32.30 -2.15 -18.93
CA LEU A 28 32.68 -3.56 -18.98
C LEU A 28 32.41 -4.16 -20.36
N PHE A 29 31.27 -3.82 -20.98
CA PHE A 29 30.97 -4.27 -22.34
C PHE A 29 32.02 -3.79 -23.34
N SER A 30 32.43 -2.52 -23.27
CA SER A 30 33.48 -1.98 -24.14
C SER A 30 34.81 -2.71 -23.95
N MET A 31 35.22 -2.96 -22.70
CA MET A 31 36.46 -3.69 -22.40
C MET A 31 36.44 -5.12 -22.93
N MET A 32 35.30 -5.82 -22.79
CA MET A 32 35.13 -7.18 -23.33
C MET A 32 35.12 -7.19 -24.86
N GLU A 33 34.52 -6.18 -25.50
CA GLU A 33 34.49 -6.04 -26.96
C GLU A 33 35.88 -5.76 -27.53
N ASP A 34 36.66 -4.88 -26.91
CA ASP A 34 38.03 -4.58 -27.30
C ASP A 34 38.91 -5.84 -27.21
N LYS A 35 38.81 -6.59 -26.10
CA LYS A 35 39.57 -7.83 -25.90
C LYS A 35 39.16 -8.93 -26.88
N TYR A 36 37.86 -9.05 -27.15
CA TYR A 36 37.34 -9.97 -28.15
C TYR A 36 37.92 -9.65 -29.54
N ASN A 37 37.92 -8.38 -29.95
CA ASN A 37 38.44 -7.95 -31.25
C ASN A 37 39.95 -8.18 -31.37
N GLU A 38 40.71 -8.00 -30.29
CA GLU A 38 42.14 -8.33 -30.23
C GLU A 38 42.39 -9.83 -30.51
N LEU A 39 41.67 -10.72 -29.83
CA LEU A 39 41.81 -12.18 -30.01
C LEU A 39 41.42 -12.63 -31.42
N ILE A 40 40.42 -11.99 -32.02
CA ILE A 40 40.06 -12.25 -33.43
C ILE A 40 41.17 -11.80 -34.38
N ALA A 41 41.81 -10.66 -34.10
CA ALA A 41 42.95 -10.17 -34.90
C ALA A 41 44.18 -11.07 -34.79
N GLU A 42 44.37 -11.73 -33.63
CA GLU A 42 45.41 -12.75 -33.41
C GLU A 42 45.10 -14.10 -34.10
N GLY A 43 43.92 -14.24 -34.72
CA GLY A 43 43.51 -15.43 -35.46
C GLY A 43 42.88 -16.52 -34.59
N VAL A 44 42.46 -16.19 -33.36
CA VAL A 44 41.72 -17.12 -32.48
C VAL A 44 40.29 -17.29 -33.02
N ASN A 45 39.77 -18.51 -32.93
CA ASN A 45 38.38 -18.81 -33.33
C ASN A 45 37.38 -18.08 -32.41
N GLU A 46 36.29 -17.57 -32.97
CA GLU A 46 35.25 -16.77 -32.27
C GLU A 46 34.75 -17.44 -30.99
N ASN A 47 34.47 -18.75 -31.02
CA ASN A 47 33.99 -19.47 -29.83
C ASN A 47 35.06 -19.60 -28.73
N THR A 48 36.33 -19.69 -29.11
CA THR A 48 37.44 -19.75 -28.16
C THR A 48 37.72 -18.36 -27.59
N ALA A 49 37.69 -17.33 -28.43
CA ALA A 49 37.85 -15.94 -28.01
C ALA A 49 36.79 -15.52 -26.98
N VAL A 50 35.52 -15.86 -27.21
CA VAL A 50 34.44 -15.62 -26.23
C VAL A 50 34.71 -16.33 -24.90
N GLY A 51 35.13 -17.59 -24.93
CA GLY A 51 35.44 -18.36 -23.73
C GLY A 51 36.61 -17.76 -22.93
N THR A 52 37.65 -17.29 -23.62
CA THR A 52 38.81 -16.62 -23.01
C THR A 52 38.40 -15.31 -22.34
N VAL A 53 37.63 -14.45 -23.04
CA VAL A 53 37.14 -13.18 -22.48
C VAL A 53 36.28 -13.42 -21.23
N ILE A 54 35.34 -14.37 -21.27
CA ILE A 54 34.51 -14.69 -20.09
C ILE A 54 35.37 -15.15 -18.90
N SER A 55 36.42 -15.93 -19.15
CA SER A 55 37.30 -16.42 -18.08
C SER A 55 38.23 -15.35 -17.50
N GLU A 56 38.59 -14.33 -18.29
CA GLU A 56 39.54 -13.29 -17.89
C GLU A 56 38.86 -12.21 -17.03
N PHE A 57 37.61 -11.87 -17.31
CA PHE A 57 36.86 -10.87 -16.55
C PHE A 57 36.21 -11.42 -15.26
N GLY A 58 36.04 -12.74 -15.12
CA GLY A 58 35.61 -13.32 -13.83
C GLY A 58 34.18 -12.95 -13.40
N ASN A 59 33.93 -12.92 -12.09
CA ASN A 59 32.61 -12.60 -11.53
C ASN A 59 32.49 -11.12 -11.14
N LEU A 60 31.25 -10.61 -11.03
CA LEU A 60 30.96 -9.22 -10.66
C LEU A 60 31.56 -8.84 -9.31
N ASP A 61 31.65 -9.76 -8.35
CA ASP A 61 32.23 -9.50 -7.02
C ASP A 61 33.71 -9.12 -7.08
N GLU A 62 34.47 -9.68 -8.02
CA GLU A 62 35.90 -9.38 -8.20
C GLU A 62 36.10 -8.02 -8.88
N LEU A 63 35.18 -7.65 -9.78
CA LEU A 63 35.21 -6.41 -10.54
C LEU A 63 34.51 -5.24 -9.82
N ALA A 64 33.76 -5.51 -8.75
CA ALA A 64 32.95 -4.51 -8.06
C ALA A 64 33.79 -3.37 -7.47
N GLU A 65 34.98 -3.68 -6.99
CA GLU A 65 35.92 -2.69 -6.43
C GLU A 65 36.48 -1.78 -7.54
N ASP A 66 36.88 -2.36 -8.68
CA ASP A 66 37.43 -1.63 -9.82
C ASP A 66 36.40 -0.76 -10.55
N LEU A 67 35.14 -1.20 -10.58
CA LEU A 67 34.02 -0.49 -11.20
C LEU A 67 33.36 0.53 -10.26
N GLY A 68 33.79 0.59 -8.98
CA GLY A 68 33.19 1.46 -7.97
C GLY A 68 31.77 1.05 -7.57
N LEU A 69 31.39 -0.21 -7.80
CA LEU A 69 30.06 -0.78 -7.52
C LEU A 69 29.98 -1.48 -6.16
N THR A 70 30.97 -1.29 -5.29
CA THR A 70 31.08 -2.03 -4.02
C THR A 70 29.83 -1.86 -3.16
N LYS A 71 29.22 -0.67 -3.15
CA LYS A 71 28.00 -0.40 -2.39
C LYS A 71 26.79 -1.11 -2.99
N GLU A 72 26.67 -1.11 -4.30
CA GLU A 72 25.56 -1.72 -5.03
C GLU A 72 25.61 -3.25 -4.90
N VAL A 73 26.81 -3.84 -4.95
CA VAL A 73 27.02 -5.28 -4.74
C VAL A 73 26.80 -5.66 -3.27
N GLU A 74 27.27 -4.85 -2.31
CA GLU A 74 26.95 -5.04 -0.89
C GLU A 74 25.44 -4.94 -0.62
N GLU A 75 24.73 -3.98 -1.24
CA GLU A 75 23.27 -3.88 -1.13
C GLU A 75 22.54 -5.10 -1.71
N VAL A 76 23.03 -5.68 -2.80
CA VAL A 76 22.47 -6.91 -3.38
C VAL A 76 22.70 -8.07 -2.43
N HIS A 77 23.91 -8.23 -1.89
CA HIS A 77 24.20 -9.26 -0.89
C HIS A 77 23.38 -9.10 0.40
N GLU A 78 23.20 -7.86 0.88
CA GLU A 78 22.34 -7.59 2.03
C GLU A 78 20.86 -7.93 1.74
N ARG A 79 20.36 -7.65 0.53
CA ARG A 79 18.99 -8.03 0.11
C ARG A 79 18.81 -9.53 -0.06
N GLU A 80 19.81 -10.24 -0.57
CA GLU A 80 19.79 -11.70 -0.72
C GLU A 80 19.91 -12.44 0.62
N GLN A 81 20.63 -11.86 1.57
CA GLN A 81 20.81 -12.40 2.92
C GLN A 81 19.66 -12.09 3.87
N GLN A 82 18.70 -11.24 3.51
CA GLN A 82 17.49 -11.07 4.31
C GLN A 82 16.75 -12.41 4.37
N PRO A 83 16.52 -12.98 5.57
CA PRO A 83 15.84 -14.26 5.72
C PRO A 83 14.39 -14.09 5.29
N LYS A 84 14.10 -14.44 4.03
CA LYS A 84 12.75 -14.40 3.51
C LYS A 84 11.94 -15.49 4.23
N ARG A 85 11.00 -15.08 5.09
CA ARG A 85 10.14 -16.04 5.79
C ARG A 85 9.21 -16.68 4.76
N PHE A 86 9.36 -17.98 4.58
CA PHE A 86 8.44 -18.76 3.76
C PHE A 86 7.10 -18.84 4.47
N VAL A 87 6.04 -18.37 3.83
CA VAL A 87 4.67 -18.41 4.35
C VAL A 87 3.98 -19.61 3.74
N SER A 88 3.57 -20.53 4.60
CA SER A 88 2.84 -21.74 4.19
C SER A 88 1.39 -21.42 3.78
N MET A 89 0.80 -22.32 3.00
CA MET A 89 -0.62 -22.21 2.61
C MET A 89 -1.53 -22.08 3.83
N ASP A 90 -1.26 -22.85 4.89
CA ASP A 90 -2.05 -22.84 6.12
C ASP A 90 -1.94 -21.50 6.86
N GLU A 91 -0.74 -20.92 6.95
CA GLU A 91 -0.53 -19.59 7.54
C GLU A 91 -1.24 -18.48 6.75
N ALA A 92 -1.21 -18.53 5.41
CA ALA A 92 -1.89 -17.55 4.58
C ALA A 92 -3.43 -17.63 4.74
N LEU A 93 -3.98 -18.84 4.83
CA LEU A 93 -5.41 -19.04 5.10
C LEU A 93 -5.79 -18.62 6.52
N GLU A 94 -4.92 -18.86 7.50
CA GLU A 94 -5.11 -18.41 8.88
C GLU A 94 -5.13 -16.88 8.97
N PHE A 95 -4.22 -16.20 8.25
CA PHE A 95 -4.22 -14.74 8.13
C PHE A 95 -5.56 -14.21 7.60
N ILE A 96 -6.08 -14.79 6.51
CA ILE A 96 -7.39 -14.36 5.96
C ILE A 96 -8.51 -14.55 6.97
N ARG A 97 -8.51 -15.67 7.72
CA ARG A 97 -9.50 -15.92 8.79
C ARG A 97 -9.38 -14.91 9.93
N CYS A 98 -8.15 -14.56 10.29
CA CYS A 98 -7.85 -13.55 11.30
C CYS A 98 -8.35 -12.18 10.87
N GLU A 99 -8.05 -11.77 9.64
CA GLU A 99 -8.49 -10.52 9.03
C GLU A 99 -10.02 -10.44 8.89
N LYS A 100 -10.71 -11.57 8.65
CA LYS A 100 -12.18 -11.61 8.68
C LYS A 100 -12.76 -11.34 10.08
N LYS A 101 -12.11 -11.82 11.15
CA LYS A 101 -12.53 -11.48 12.52
C LYS A 101 -12.24 -10.00 12.82
N ARG A 102 -11.05 -9.54 12.42
CA ARG A 102 -10.65 -8.12 12.53
C ARG A 102 -11.63 -7.21 11.82
N SER A 103 -12.06 -7.56 10.61
CA SER A 103 -12.98 -6.74 9.82
C SER A 103 -14.33 -6.59 10.52
N ILE A 104 -14.86 -7.64 11.14
CA ILE A 104 -16.11 -7.58 11.90
C ILE A 104 -15.94 -6.72 13.15
N LEU A 105 -14.84 -6.88 13.90
CA LEU A 105 -14.57 -6.09 15.11
C LEU A 105 -14.46 -4.60 14.79
N VAL A 106 -13.66 -4.25 13.77
CA VAL A 106 -13.48 -2.85 13.33
C VAL A 106 -14.77 -2.30 12.75
N ALA A 107 -15.44 -3.00 11.83
CA ALA A 107 -16.69 -2.51 11.24
C ALA A 107 -17.76 -2.28 12.32
N THR A 108 -17.88 -3.20 13.27
CA THR A 108 -18.80 -3.05 14.41
C THR A 108 -18.41 -1.84 15.23
N GLY A 109 -17.14 -1.67 15.62
CA GLY A 109 -16.68 -0.48 16.34
C GLY A 109 -17.05 0.83 15.64
N VAL A 110 -16.88 0.91 14.31
CA VAL A 110 -17.27 2.09 13.52
C VAL A 110 -18.79 2.30 13.54
N LEU A 111 -19.58 1.24 13.38
CA LEU A 111 -21.03 1.31 13.49
C LEU A 111 -21.46 1.90 14.83
N LEU A 112 -20.86 1.42 15.93
CA LEU A 112 -21.17 1.90 17.29
C LEU A 112 -20.85 3.38 17.46
N CYS A 113 -19.72 3.83 16.93
CA CYS A 113 -19.32 5.23 16.95
C CYS A 113 -20.26 6.13 16.13
N ILE A 114 -20.81 5.64 15.02
CA ILE A 114 -21.78 6.42 14.22
C ILE A 114 -23.15 6.44 14.92
N THR A 115 -23.60 5.30 15.45
CA THR A 115 -24.92 5.19 16.08
C THR A 115 -24.98 5.77 17.49
N CYS A 116 -23.85 6.13 18.12
CA CYS A 116 -23.85 6.66 19.49
C CYS A 116 -24.67 7.96 19.61
N VAL A 117 -24.68 8.79 18.56
CA VAL A 117 -25.41 10.07 18.50
C VAL A 117 -26.93 9.88 18.49
N CYS A 118 -27.41 8.67 18.16
CA CYS A 118 -28.85 8.36 18.17
C CYS A 118 -29.44 8.45 19.58
N TRP A 119 -28.67 8.17 20.64
CA TRP A 119 -29.19 8.18 22.01
C TRP A 119 -29.64 9.57 22.47
N PRO A 120 -28.81 10.63 22.36
CA PRO A 120 -29.26 11.99 22.62
C PRO A 120 -30.45 12.42 21.74
N ILE A 121 -30.43 12.13 20.44
CA ILE A 121 -31.48 12.56 19.50
C ILE A 121 -32.84 11.93 19.86
N ILE A 122 -32.86 10.62 20.14
CA ILE A 122 -34.09 9.92 20.52
C ILE A 122 -34.58 10.40 21.89
N SER A 123 -33.66 10.63 22.83
CA SER A 123 -34.02 11.11 24.17
C SER A 123 -34.67 12.48 24.11
N ASP A 124 -34.14 13.41 23.32
CA ASP A 124 -34.71 14.74 23.12
C ASP A 124 -36.11 14.65 22.48
N ALA A 125 -36.23 13.89 21.38
CA ALA A 125 -37.48 13.78 20.64
C ALA A 125 -38.62 13.05 21.40
N VAL A 126 -38.31 12.07 22.26
CA VAL A 126 -39.32 11.25 22.97
C VAL A 126 -39.54 11.72 24.40
N TRP A 127 -38.49 12.19 25.06
CA TRP A 127 -38.49 12.50 26.50
C TRP A 127 -38.05 13.92 26.82
N GLY A 128 -38.02 14.86 25.85
CA GLY A 128 -37.60 16.26 26.06
C GLY A 128 -38.35 17.04 27.16
N PHE A 129 -39.43 16.50 27.75
CA PHE A 129 -40.11 17.06 28.92
C PHE A 129 -39.63 16.49 30.27
N MET A 130 -38.81 15.44 30.27
CA MET A 130 -38.17 14.85 31.44
C MET A 130 -36.68 15.13 31.37
N ASP A 131 -36.05 15.60 32.44
CA ASP A 131 -34.61 15.93 32.55
C ASP A 131 -33.68 14.69 32.42
N MET A 132 -33.83 13.90 31.35
CA MET A 132 -33.13 12.64 31.09
C MET A 132 -31.94 12.81 30.12
N GLU A 133 -31.68 14.03 29.65
CA GLU A 133 -30.59 14.35 28.71
C GLU A 133 -29.22 13.87 29.19
N ASN A 134 -28.94 14.03 30.49
CA ASN A 134 -27.69 13.60 31.10
C ASN A 134 -27.47 12.09 30.98
N TYR A 135 -28.53 11.28 31.08
CA TYR A 135 -28.45 9.83 30.93
C TYR A 135 -28.21 9.42 29.47
N ALA A 136 -28.82 10.13 28.52
CA ALA A 136 -28.63 9.87 27.09
C ALA A 136 -27.19 10.18 26.63
N VAL A 137 -26.63 11.29 27.11
CA VAL A 137 -25.21 11.64 26.88
C VAL A 137 -24.28 10.62 27.55
N ALA A 138 -24.59 10.17 28.77
CA ALA A 138 -23.80 9.11 29.42
C ALA A 138 -23.80 7.81 28.59
N MET A 139 -24.95 7.41 28.05
CA MET A 139 -25.06 6.23 27.18
C MET A 139 -24.28 6.38 25.86
N MET A 140 -24.21 7.59 25.29
CA MET A 140 -23.36 7.87 24.13
C MET A 140 -21.89 7.55 24.42
N PHE A 141 -21.36 7.99 25.57
CA PHE A 141 -19.97 7.70 25.96
C PHE A 141 -19.72 6.21 26.21
N VAL A 142 -20.70 5.47 26.74
CA VAL A 142 -20.59 4.01 26.88
C VAL A 142 -20.45 3.34 25.52
N TRP A 143 -21.25 3.74 24.52
CA TRP A 143 -21.12 3.22 23.15
C TRP A 143 -19.76 3.52 22.52
N ILE A 144 -19.26 4.74 22.72
CA ILE A 144 -17.92 5.12 22.25
C ILE A 144 -16.86 4.27 22.94
N ALA A 145 -16.93 4.08 24.25
CA ALA A 145 -15.98 3.26 25.00
C ALA A 145 -15.95 1.80 24.50
N VAL A 146 -17.12 1.22 24.21
CA VAL A 146 -17.23 -0.11 23.60
C VAL A 146 -16.60 -0.13 22.20
N GLY A 147 -16.89 0.87 21.36
CA GLY A 147 -16.31 0.99 20.01
C GLY A 147 -14.79 1.07 20.04
N VAL A 148 -14.22 1.91 20.90
CA VAL A 148 -12.77 2.03 21.08
C VAL A 148 -12.16 0.73 21.62
N GLY A 149 -12.83 0.06 22.56
CA GLY A 149 -12.42 -1.25 23.06
C GLY A 149 -12.31 -2.31 21.94
N LEU A 150 -13.29 -2.33 21.01
CA LEU A 150 -13.26 -3.21 19.85
C LEU A 150 -12.08 -2.90 18.92
N PHE A 151 -11.76 -1.61 18.69
CA PHE A 151 -10.60 -1.22 17.89
C PHE A 151 -9.29 -1.68 18.50
N ILE A 152 -9.10 -1.46 19.80
CA ILE A 152 -7.90 -1.88 20.53
C ILE A 152 -7.75 -3.40 20.43
N TYR A 153 -8.81 -4.16 20.72
CA TYR A 153 -8.79 -5.62 20.61
C TYR A 153 -8.47 -6.09 19.18
N SER A 154 -9.05 -5.44 18.16
CA SER A 154 -8.77 -5.76 16.76
C SER A 154 -7.31 -5.51 16.36
N SER A 155 -6.64 -4.54 16.99
CA SER A 155 -5.24 -4.24 16.76
C SER A 155 -4.33 -5.34 17.28
N PHE A 156 -4.62 -5.91 18.45
CA PHE A 156 -3.90 -7.06 19.00
C PHE A 156 -4.10 -8.32 18.16
N VAL A 157 -5.31 -8.54 17.62
CA VAL A 157 -5.58 -9.68 16.72
C VAL A 157 -4.74 -9.60 15.43
N SER A 158 -4.44 -8.40 14.93
CA SER A 158 -3.63 -8.20 13.71
C SER A 158 -2.12 -8.22 13.97
N SER A 159 -1.67 -7.98 15.19
CA SER A 159 -0.23 -7.81 15.48
C SER A 159 0.58 -9.07 15.25
N ASP A 160 -0.02 -10.25 15.45
CA ASP A 160 0.64 -11.55 15.23
C ASP A 160 1.06 -11.75 13.78
N PHE A 161 0.35 -11.10 12.85
CA PHE A 161 0.60 -11.15 11.41
C PHE A 161 1.25 -9.88 10.86
N ALA A 162 1.78 -9.01 11.73
CA ALA A 162 2.45 -7.79 11.30
C ALA A 162 3.68 -8.07 10.41
N PHE A 163 4.29 -9.26 10.53
CA PHE A 163 5.41 -9.70 9.69
C PHE A 163 5.04 -9.75 8.20
N LEU A 164 3.80 -10.14 7.84
CA LEU A 164 3.32 -10.16 6.45
C LEU A 164 3.31 -8.78 5.77
N ARG A 165 3.32 -7.70 6.57
CA ARG A 165 3.34 -6.31 6.07
C ARG A 165 4.70 -5.65 6.18
N LYS A 166 5.61 -6.20 6.98
CA LYS A 166 6.89 -5.55 7.37
C LYS A 166 8.12 -6.28 6.85
N GLU A 167 8.02 -7.59 6.62
CA GLU A 167 9.14 -8.44 6.21
C GLU A 167 8.93 -8.95 4.78
N PRO A 168 10.00 -9.17 4.00
CA PRO A 168 9.90 -9.79 2.69
C PRO A 168 9.51 -11.27 2.86
N CYS A 169 8.24 -11.58 2.61
CA CYS A 169 7.74 -12.95 2.64
C CYS A 169 7.86 -13.60 1.26
N GLN A 170 8.01 -14.93 1.25
CA GLN A 170 7.90 -15.73 0.03
C GLN A 170 6.77 -16.74 0.17
N MET A 171 5.99 -16.91 -0.90
CA MET A 171 4.95 -17.93 -1.00
C MET A 171 5.22 -18.84 -2.20
N ASP A 172 4.76 -20.07 -2.15
CA ASP A 172 4.78 -20.94 -3.33
C ASP A 172 3.75 -20.47 -4.39
N MET A 173 3.94 -20.99 -5.60
CA MET A 173 3.06 -20.68 -6.73
C MET A 173 1.64 -21.22 -6.49
N ALA A 174 1.51 -22.38 -5.85
CA ALA A 174 0.21 -23.01 -5.56
C ALA A 174 -0.63 -22.19 -4.56
N THR A 175 -0.02 -21.68 -3.49
CA THR A 175 -0.71 -20.80 -2.51
C THR A 175 -1.09 -19.48 -3.16
N THR A 176 -0.22 -18.91 -4.00
CA THR A 176 -0.52 -17.65 -4.71
C THR A 176 -1.74 -17.80 -5.62
N ASP A 177 -1.84 -18.91 -6.36
CA ASP A 177 -2.97 -19.15 -7.26
C ASP A 177 -4.27 -19.45 -6.49
N LEU A 178 -4.20 -20.18 -5.37
CA LEU A 178 -5.33 -20.37 -4.46
C LEU A 178 -5.85 -19.04 -3.89
N ILE A 179 -4.95 -18.13 -3.49
CA ILE A 179 -5.34 -16.81 -2.97
C ILE A 179 -6.00 -15.97 -4.07
N LYS A 180 -5.50 -16.03 -5.32
CA LYS A 180 -6.14 -15.36 -6.46
C LYS A 180 -7.55 -15.88 -6.71
N GLU A 181 -7.75 -17.20 -6.65
CA GLU A 181 -9.06 -17.82 -6.78
C GLU A 181 -10.00 -17.31 -5.68
N LYS A 182 -9.56 -17.32 -4.41
CA LYS A 182 -10.35 -16.80 -3.28
C LYS A 182 -10.67 -15.31 -3.39
N LYS A 183 -9.74 -14.50 -3.90
CA LYS A 183 -10.00 -13.08 -4.17
C LYS A 183 -11.03 -12.90 -5.29
N ALA A 184 -10.95 -13.71 -6.35
CA ALA A 184 -11.92 -13.68 -7.44
C ALA A 184 -13.33 -14.06 -6.96
N GLU A 185 -13.44 -15.07 -6.09
CA GLU A 185 -14.70 -15.44 -5.42
C GLU A 185 -15.27 -14.30 -4.56
N PHE A 186 -14.40 -13.53 -3.88
CA PHE A 186 -14.81 -12.43 -3.00
C PHE A 186 -15.08 -11.09 -3.71
N LYS A 187 -14.57 -10.91 -4.94
CA LYS A 187 -14.79 -9.70 -5.76
C LYS A 187 -16.27 -9.31 -5.93
N PRO A 188 -17.21 -10.20 -6.28
CA PRO A 188 -18.63 -9.84 -6.36
C PRO A 188 -19.22 -9.43 -5.01
N ILE A 189 -18.77 -10.04 -3.90
CA ILE A 189 -19.22 -9.69 -2.54
C ILE A 189 -18.77 -8.27 -2.19
N THR A 190 -17.52 -7.92 -2.52
CA THR A 190 -16.98 -6.56 -2.32
C THR A 190 -17.76 -5.54 -3.14
N ALA A 191 -18.01 -5.83 -4.42
CA ALA A 191 -18.79 -4.95 -5.29
C ALA A 191 -20.24 -4.77 -4.80
N ALA A 192 -20.89 -5.85 -4.35
CA ALA A 192 -22.24 -5.80 -3.80
C ALA A 192 -22.28 -5.00 -2.48
N ALA A 193 -21.33 -5.21 -1.58
CA ALA A 193 -21.24 -4.47 -0.32
C ALA A 193 -21.05 -2.97 -0.55
N ILE A 194 -20.18 -2.57 -1.49
CA ILE A 194 -19.96 -1.16 -1.85
C ILE A 194 -21.23 -0.56 -2.49
N THR A 195 -21.85 -1.27 -3.42
CA THR A 195 -23.06 -0.79 -4.09
C THR A 195 -24.22 -0.62 -3.10
N LEU A 196 -24.43 -1.63 -2.24
CA LEU A 196 -25.48 -1.60 -1.21
C LEU A 196 -25.21 -0.52 -0.16
N GLY A 197 -23.96 -0.36 0.29
CA GLY A 197 -23.58 0.68 1.24
C GLY A 197 -23.80 2.08 0.67
N CYS A 198 -23.43 2.31 -0.59
CA CYS A 198 -23.68 3.58 -1.28
C CYS A 198 -25.18 3.87 -1.43
N ALA A 199 -25.96 2.88 -1.85
CA ALA A 199 -27.41 3.01 -1.95
C ALA A 199 -28.06 3.32 -0.60
N LEU A 200 -27.63 2.65 0.49
CA LEU A 200 -28.11 2.92 1.85
C LEU A 200 -27.80 4.36 2.30
N CYS A 201 -26.58 4.84 2.07
CA CYS A 201 -26.20 6.22 2.42
C CYS A 201 -27.00 7.28 1.64
N ILE A 202 -27.27 7.06 0.36
CA ILE A 202 -28.08 7.98 -0.46
C ILE A 202 -29.55 7.93 -0.02
N CYS A 203 -30.10 6.73 0.19
CA CYS A 203 -31.48 6.56 0.63
C CYS A 203 -31.72 7.00 2.08
N ALA A 204 -30.68 7.16 2.90
CA ALA A 204 -30.79 7.56 4.30
C ALA A 204 -31.53 8.89 4.50
N VAL A 205 -31.47 9.80 3.52
CA VAL A 205 -32.10 11.13 3.59
C VAL A 205 -33.62 11.07 3.28
N VAL A 206 -34.07 10.06 2.55
CA VAL A 206 -35.46 9.95 2.07
C VAL A 206 -36.49 9.91 3.23
N PRO A 207 -36.30 9.10 4.29
CA PRO A 207 -37.22 9.09 5.42
C PRO A 207 -37.36 10.45 6.10
N VAL A 208 -36.28 11.23 6.22
CA VAL A 208 -36.31 12.55 6.87
C VAL A 208 -37.07 13.58 6.06
N ILE A 209 -37.01 13.51 4.73
CA ILE A 209 -37.76 14.42 3.86
C ILE A 209 -39.26 14.10 3.88
N ILE A 210 -39.62 12.81 3.94
CA ILE A 210 -41.02 12.37 3.89
C ILE A 210 -41.71 12.56 5.23
N PHE A 211 -41.01 12.28 6.32
CA PHE A 211 -41.56 12.28 7.67
C PHE A 211 -40.94 13.41 8.50
N ASP A 212 -41.74 14.42 8.82
CA ASP A 212 -41.36 15.60 9.60
C ASP A 212 -41.32 15.32 11.11
N PHE A 213 -40.68 14.22 11.53
CA PHE A 213 -40.47 13.92 12.95
C PHE A 213 -38.97 13.85 13.26
N ASP A 214 -38.56 14.47 14.37
CA ASP A 214 -37.15 14.58 14.80
C ASP A 214 -36.48 13.22 15.02
N ILE A 215 -37.25 12.17 15.34
CA ILE A 215 -36.75 10.79 15.49
C ILE A 215 -36.15 10.27 14.18
N PHE A 216 -36.63 10.70 13.01
CA PHE A 216 -36.10 10.26 11.72
C PHE A 216 -34.68 10.77 11.47
N ALA A 217 -34.22 11.81 12.17
CA ALA A 217 -32.82 12.22 12.13
C ALA A 217 -31.88 11.09 12.61
N SER A 218 -32.33 10.27 13.58
CA SER A 218 -31.56 9.10 14.04
C SER A 218 -31.49 7.98 12.99
N PHE A 219 -32.49 7.87 12.12
CA PHE A 219 -32.49 6.87 11.04
C PHE A 219 -31.39 7.13 10.02
N ILE A 220 -31.02 8.40 9.77
CA ILE A 220 -29.88 8.73 8.92
C ILE A 220 -28.61 8.06 9.46
N PHE A 221 -28.31 8.28 10.74
CA PHE A 221 -27.10 7.73 11.36
C PHE A 221 -27.09 6.20 11.37
N ILE A 222 -28.24 5.55 11.57
CA ILE A 222 -28.33 4.10 11.52
C ILE A 222 -28.10 3.57 10.10
N MET A 223 -28.76 4.14 9.09
CA MET A 223 -28.59 3.70 7.70
C MET A 223 -27.17 3.95 7.18
N VAL A 224 -26.62 5.13 7.45
CA VAL A 224 -25.24 5.49 7.13
C VAL A 224 -24.27 4.57 7.88
N GLY A 225 -24.53 4.30 9.16
CA GLY A 225 -23.73 3.38 9.96
C GLY A 225 -23.66 1.99 9.35
N ILE A 226 -24.79 1.43 8.89
CA ILE A 226 -24.83 0.14 8.20
C ILE A 226 -24.07 0.21 6.86
N GLY A 227 -24.20 1.31 6.11
CA GLY A 227 -23.47 1.52 4.86
C GLY A 227 -21.95 1.53 5.09
N VAL A 228 -21.49 2.28 6.10
CA VAL A 228 -20.07 2.34 6.47
C VAL A 228 -19.57 1.01 7.01
N TRP A 229 -20.38 0.28 7.78
CA TRP A 229 -20.06 -1.06 8.24
C TRP A 229 -19.74 -2.00 7.06
N LEU A 230 -20.54 -1.96 5.98
CA LEU A 230 -20.28 -2.73 4.76
C LEU A 230 -18.98 -2.31 4.05
N PHE A 231 -18.68 -1.01 3.99
CA PHE A 231 -17.43 -0.51 3.40
C PHE A 231 -16.20 -0.99 4.17
N VAL A 232 -16.23 -0.85 5.50
CA VAL A 232 -15.10 -1.25 6.36
C VAL A 232 -14.90 -2.76 6.32
N TYR A 233 -15.99 -3.53 6.41
CA TYR A 233 -15.94 -4.99 6.34
C TYR A 233 -15.31 -5.50 5.04
N SER A 234 -15.81 -5.01 3.91
CA SER A 234 -15.34 -5.45 2.58
C SER A 234 -13.93 -4.92 2.26
N GLY A 235 -13.62 -3.68 2.66
CA GLY A 235 -12.31 -3.06 2.45
C GLY A 235 -11.18 -3.77 3.18
N ILE A 236 -11.39 -4.17 4.44
CA ILE A 236 -10.35 -4.90 5.21
C ILE A 236 -10.06 -6.27 4.58
N ILE A 237 -11.10 -7.02 4.21
CA ILE A 237 -10.93 -8.34 3.59
C ILE A 237 -10.26 -8.21 2.22
N ASN A 238 -10.71 -7.29 1.37
CA ASN A 238 -10.07 -7.10 0.07
C ASN A 238 -8.60 -6.70 0.19
N GLY A 239 -8.29 -5.77 1.11
CA GLY A 239 -6.90 -5.37 1.40
C GLY A 239 -6.03 -6.49 1.96
N SER A 240 -6.60 -7.47 2.66
CA SER A 240 -5.84 -8.65 3.12
C SER A 240 -5.39 -9.55 1.95
N PHE A 241 -6.23 -9.70 0.92
CA PHE A 241 -5.85 -10.42 -0.30
C PHE A 241 -4.80 -9.66 -1.09
N ASP A 242 -4.90 -8.33 -1.19
CA ASP A 242 -3.86 -7.49 -1.81
C ASP A 242 -2.52 -7.66 -1.09
N THR A 243 -2.51 -7.57 0.24
CA THR A 243 -1.29 -7.74 1.06
C THR A 243 -0.61 -9.10 0.81
N LEU A 244 -1.38 -10.19 0.76
CA LEU A 244 -0.83 -11.50 0.47
C LEU A 244 -0.31 -11.62 -0.97
N LEU A 245 -1.04 -11.10 -1.95
CA LEU A 245 -0.61 -11.17 -3.35
C LEU A 245 0.65 -10.33 -3.58
N ASP A 246 0.78 -9.18 -2.92
CA ASP A 246 1.98 -8.35 -3.00
C ASP A 246 3.17 -9.09 -2.39
N ALA A 247 2.99 -9.73 -1.23
CA ALA A 247 4.00 -10.59 -0.62
C ALA A 247 4.43 -11.76 -1.55
N GLY A 248 3.47 -12.40 -2.24
CA GLY A 248 3.78 -13.46 -3.21
C GLY A 248 4.45 -12.93 -4.47
N ASN A 249 4.13 -11.70 -4.88
CA ASN A 249 4.73 -11.04 -6.03
C ASN A 249 6.13 -10.50 -5.75
N VAL A 250 6.60 -10.35 -4.50
CA VAL A 250 8.01 -10.00 -4.23
C VAL A 250 8.95 -11.03 -4.87
N VAL A 251 8.59 -12.32 -4.87
CA VAL A 251 9.34 -13.37 -5.61
C VAL A 251 9.34 -13.11 -7.13
N ARG A 252 8.24 -12.55 -7.67
CA ARG A 252 8.12 -12.24 -9.09
C ARG A 252 8.74 -10.88 -9.44
N LYS A 253 8.82 -9.96 -8.48
CA LYS A 253 9.54 -8.69 -8.56
C LYS A 253 11.04 -8.98 -8.54
N ASP A 254 11.52 -9.83 -7.66
CA ASP A 254 12.94 -10.25 -7.67
C ASP A 254 13.32 -11.06 -8.92
N ARG A 255 12.36 -11.77 -9.56
CA ARG A 255 12.63 -12.57 -10.77
C ARG A 255 12.37 -11.84 -12.09
N ASN A 256 11.65 -10.70 -12.08
CA ASN A 256 11.16 -10.03 -13.29
C ASN A 256 11.08 -8.48 -13.19
N SER A 257 11.41 -7.87 -12.05
CA SER A 257 11.41 -6.42 -11.84
C SER A 257 12.81 -5.86 -11.93
N ASN A 258 13.36 -5.96 -13.14
CA ASN A 258 14.13 -4.85 -13.69
C ASN A 258 13.23 -3.90 -14.51
N GLY A 259 11.95 -3.81 -14.17
CA GLY A 259 11.01 -2.93 -14.86
C GLY A 259 9.73 -2.71 -14.07
N ASN A 260 9.51 -1.45 -13.69
CA ASN A 260 8.22 -0.82 -13.41
C ASN A 260 7.62 -1.05 -12.02
N GLU A 261 8.32 -0.55 -11.00
CA GLU A 261 7.66 0.40 -10.10
C GLU A 261 8.65 1.55 -9.97
N GLU A 262 8.32 2.67 -10.62
CA GLU A 262 9.08 3.91 -10.53
C GLU A 262 9.13 4.33 -9.05
N ASP A 263 10.20 3.93 -8.37
CA ASP A 263 10.76 4.73 -7.29
C ASP A 263 11.12 6.06 -7.94
N VAL A 264 10.14 6.96 -8.01
CA VAL A 264 10.32 8.30 -8.56
C VAL A 264 11.42 8.95 -7.76
N GLU A 265 12.62 9.00 -8.34
CA GLU A 265 13.75 9.72 -7.76
C GLU A 265 13.39 11.20 -7.78
N TYR A 266 13.00 11.74 -6.63
CA TYR A 266 12.76 13.17 -6.49
C TYR A 266 14.10 13.90 -6.50
N VAL A 267 14.18 15.01 -7.25
CA VAL A 267 15.41 15.79 -7.51
C VAL A 267 16.18 16.18 -6.24
N SER A 268 15.52 16.24 -5.06
CA SER A 268 16.18 16.54 -3.79
C SER A 268 15.55 15.82 -2.59
N LYS A 269 16.37 15.61 -1.54
CA LYS A 269 15.92 15.07 -0.24
C LYS A 269 14.79 15.91 0.39
N GLY A 270 14.74 17.21 0.11
CA GLY A 270 13.67 18.12 0.55
C GLY A 270 12.36 17.92 -0.21
N ALA A 271 12.42 17.66 -1.52
CA ALA A 271 11.24 17.37 -2.34
C ALA A 271 10.56 16.05 -1.93
N LYS A 272 11.36 15.03 -1.59
CA LYS A 272 10.86 13.75 -1.07
C LYS A 272 10.08 13.93 0.24
N ILE A 273 10.65 14.67 1.20
CA ILE A 273 10.01 14.97 2.50
C ILE A 273 8.71 15.76 2.29
N LEU A 274 8.70 16.73 1.37
CA LEU A 274 7.53 17.54 1.06
C LEU A 274 6.40 16.68 0.46
N MET A 275 6.72 15.76 -0.45
CA MET A 275 5.73 14.88 -1.08
C MET A 275 5.18 13.83 -0.11
N GLU A 276 6.03 13.23 0.73
CA GLU A 276 5.61 12.27 1.75
C GLU A 276 4.72 12.93 2.82
N SER A 277 5.02 14.18 3.18
CA SER A 277 4.29 14.92 4.23
C SER A 277 3.17 15.83 3.69
N TYR A 278 2.94 15.84 2.38
CA TYR A 278 2.05 16.80 1.70
C TYR A 278 0.65 16.86 2.31
N TRP A 279 0.01 15.70 2.47
CA TRP A 279 -1.37 15.61 2.98
C TRP A 279 -1.48 16.03 4.45
N SER A 280 -0.47 15.73 5.27
CA SER A 280 -0.43 16.17 6.66
C SER A 280 -0.30 17.70 6.76
N ILE A 281 0.53 18.31 5.92
CA ILE A 281 0.69 19.78 5.85
C ILE A 281 -0.61 20.44 5.41
N VAL A 282 -1.26 19.91 4.36
CA VAL A 282 -2.55 20.42 3.87
C VAL A 282 -3.62 20.30 4.95
N THR A 283 -3.66 19.20 5.70
CA THR A 283 -4.63 19.00 6.78
C THR A 283 -4.42 20.00 7.90
N CYS A 284 -3.16 20.23 8.32
CA CYS A 284 -2.84 21.28 9.29
C CYS A 284 -3.28 22.66 8.81
N LEU A 285 -2.99 23.01 7.55
CA LEU A 285 -3.36 24.30 6.98
C LEU A 285 -4.89 24.46 6.89
N TYR A 286 -5.59 23.42 6.46
CA TYR A 286 -7.06 23.39 6.46
C TYR A 286 -7.64 23.61 7.86
N LEU A 287 -7.10 22.94 8.88
CA LEU A 287 -7.56 23.10 10.26
C LEU A 287 -7.29 24.50 10.79
N ILE A 288 -6.06 25.02 10.64
CA ILE A 288 -5.70 26.37 11.10
C ILE A 288 -6.61 27.42 10.48
N ILE A 289 -6.81 27.35 9.16
CA ILE A 289 -7.66 28.32 8.45
C ILE A 289 -9.12 28.16 8.87
N SER A 290 -9.64 26.93 8.93
CA SER A 290 -11.04 26.66 9.30
C SER A 290 -11.37 27.09 10.72
N PHE A 291 -10.45 26.88 11.68
CA PHE A 291 -10.62 27.36 13.06
C PHE A 291 -10.49 28.88 13.17
N THR A 292 -9.63 29.52 12.38
CA THR A 292 -9.45 30.98 12.44
C THR A 292 -10.62 31.73 11.79
N THR A 293 -11.17 31.19 10.69
CA THR A 293 -12.29 31.83 9.98
C THR A 293 -13.67 31.37 10.43
N PHE A 294 -13.79 30.27 11.19
CA PHE A 294 -15.07 29.61 11.56
C PHE A 294 -16.01 29.35 10.37
N ASN A 295 -15.51 29.45 9.13
CA ASN A 295 -16.30 29.36 7.91
C ASN A 295 -16.04 28.02 7.20
N TRP A 296 -16.47 26.95 7.86
CA TRP A 296 -16.34 25.57 7.39
C TRP A 296 -17.02 25.33 6.03
N GLY A 297 -17.97 26.17 5.63
CA GLY A 297 -18.67 26.08 4.36
C GLY A 297 -17.85 26.50 3.14
N SER A 298 -16.79 27.30 3.31
CA SER A 298 -15.92 27.73 2.20
C SER A 298 -14.52 27.12 2.25
N THR A 299 -14.04 26.72 3.42
CA THR A 299 -12.65 26.24 3.60
C THR A 299 -12.39 24.87 2.99
N TRP A 300 -13.44 24.11 2.64
CA TRP A 300 -13.29 22.83 1.94
C TRP A 300 -12.62 22.98 0.56
N ILE A 301 -12.67 24.17 -0.06
CA ILE A 301 -12.00 24.47 -1.34
C ILE A 301 -10.49 24.21 -1.26
N ILE A 302 -9.89 24.31 -0.07
CA ILE A 302 -8.48 24.00 0.17
C ILE A 302 -8.15 22.57 -0.27
N TRP A 303 -9.05 21.60 -0.09
CA TRP A 303 -8.85 20.21 -0.52
C TRP A 303 -8.77 20.08 -2.04
N VAL A 304 -9.59 20.83 -2.78
CA VAL A 304 -9.60 20.82 -4.25
C VAL A 304 -8.31 21.44 -4.78
N ILE A 305 -7.91 22.59 -4.23
CA ILE A 305 -6.66 23.27 -4.60
C ILE A 305 -5.46 22.38 -4.28
N ALA A 306 -5.45 21.74 -3.11
CA ALA A 306 -4.40 20.82 -2.71
C ALA A 306 -4.29 19.60 -3.65
N ALA A 307 -5.40 19.01 -4.06
CA ALA A 307 -5.37 17.89 -5.00
C ALA A 307 -4.73 18.27 -6.36
N ILE A 308 -5.01 19.48 -6.85
CA ILE A 308 -4.41 19.99 -8.09
C ILE A 308 -2.91 20.28 -7.88
N ALA A 309 -2.57 20.98 -6.80
CA ALA A 309 -1.19 21.31 -6.46
C ALA A 309 -0.33 20.05 -6.25
N HIS A 310 -0.86 19.00 -5.62
CA HIS A 310 -0.18 17.72 -5.46
C HIS A 310 0.22 17.10 -6.81
N LYS A 311 -0.69 17.13 -7.80
CA LYS A 311 -0.39 16.62 -9.15
C LYS A 311 0.70 17.44 -9.83
N VAL A 312 0.62 18.77 -9.73
CA VAL A 312 1.62 19.68 -10.31
C VAL A 312 3.00 19.47 -9.66
N PHE A 313 3.06 19.39 -8.32
CA PHE A 313 4.31 19.14 -7.61
C PHE A 313 4.88 17.76 -7.91
N LYS A 314 4.02 16.73 -8.03
CA LYS A 314 4.48 15.40 -8.45
C LYS A 314 5.17 15.49 -9.80
N ILE A 315 4.55 16.12 -10.80
CA ILE A 315 5.12 16.24 -12.16
C ILE A 315 6.39 17.10 -12.16
N ALA A 316 6.40 18.21 -11.44
CA ALA A 316 7.52 19.17 -11.46
C ALA A 316 8.76 18.72 -10.65
N LEU A 317 8.60 17.79 -9.70
CA LEU A 317 9.67 17.31 -8.82
C LEU A 317 10.14 15.89 -9.15
N VAL A 318 9.48 15.21 -10.09
CA VAL A 318 10.02 14.00 -10.74
C VAL A 318 11.27 14.44 -11.51
N LYS A 319 12.39 13.79 -11.24
CA LYS A 319 13.61 13.96 -12.02
C LYS A 319 13.34 13.43 -13.43
N GLU A 320 13.45 14.29 -14.44
CA GLU A 320 13.49 13.84 -15.84
C GLU A 320 14.83 13.11 -16.03
N ASP A 321 14.76 11.85 -16.48
CA ASP A 321 15.90 11.03 -16.89
C ASP A 321 16.69 11.64 -18.06
#